data_AF-A0A3B9WM11-F1
#
_entry.id   AF-A0A3B9WM11-F1
#
_cell.length_a   1.000
_cell.length_b   1.000
_cell.length_c   1.000
_cell.angle_alpha   90.00
_cell.angle_beta   90.00
_cell.angle_gamma   90.00
#
_symmetry.space_group_name_H-M   'P 1'
#
loop_
_entity.id
_entity.type
_entity.pdbx_description
1 polymer ?
#
loop_
_entity_poly.entity_id
_entity_poly.type
_entity_poly.pdbx_seq_one_letter_code
_entity_poly.pdbx_strand_id
1 'polypeptide(L)'
;MDNPTAAALLKAARDRARITQDQMAKLAGTSQSAIAAYEAGDREPSVPVLKRMLSATGHRLVLDIEPDVAVYRLADLATDISQTDITHTESRLRLVFEFLRGAQDDEVPAVLLTAVEPESTGDDRFDALLGAIAEDLCVHNGVVPPTWALEDSRFLHNAWWVSTLPSARARALLHAPASFRRRGVMIDRSDLVST
;
A
#
# COMPACT_ATOMS: atom_id res chain seq x y z
N MET A 1 10.64 -3.71 -13.02
CA MET A 1 11.82 -4.60 -13.05
C MET A 1 11.29 -5.99 -12.71
N ASP A 2 11.53 -6.99 -13.54
CA ASP A 2 11.05 -8.36 -13.28
C ASP A 2 11.69 -8.91 -12.00
N ASN A 3 10.87 -9.49 -11.13
CA ASN A 3 11.33 -10.02 -9.85
C ASN A 3 12.19 -11.28 -10.10
N PRO A 4 13.45 -11.36 -9.61
CA PRO A 4 14.35 -12.44 -9.97
C PRO A 4 13.87 -13.79 -9.41
N THR A 5 13.84 -14.82 -10.27
CA THR A 5 13.46 -16.18 -9.87
C THR A 5 14.53 -16.87 -9.02
N ALA A 6 14.13 -17.87 -8.23
CA ALA A 6 15.07 -18.69 -7.45
C ALA A 6 16.16 -19.35 -8.32
N ALA A 7 15.78 -19.79 -9.53
CA ALA A 7 16.69 -20.35 -10.53
C ALA A 7 17.76 -19.33 -10.96
N ALA A 8 17.33 -18.09 -11.25
CA ALA A 8 18.24 -17.00 -11.64
C ALA A 8 19.20 -16.64 -10.49
N LEU A 9 18.73 -16.61 -9.25
CA LEU A 9 19.56 -16.34 -8.07
C LEU A 9 20.61 -17.44 -7.86
N LEU A 10 20.24 -18.72 -7.97
CA LEU A 10 21.16 -19.84 -7.84
C LEU A 10 22.24 -19.80 -8.92
N LYS A 11 21.83 -19.62 -10.19
CA LYS A 11 22.74 -19.54 -11.32
C LYS A 11 23.71 -18.37 -11.16
N ALA A 12 23.22 -17.19 -10.80
CA ALA A 12 24.04 -16.01 -10.58
C ALA A 12 25.03 -16.19 -9.41
N ALA A 13 24.61 -16.81 -8.30
CA ALA A 13 25.50 -17.09 -7.18
C ALA A 13 26.59 -18.11 -7.55
N ARG A 14 26.23 -19.17 -8.29
CA ARG A 14 27.16 -20.17 -8.81
C ARG A 14 28.18 -19.55 -9.76
N ASP A 15 27.73 -18.72 -10.69
CA ASP A 15 28.59 -18.04 -11.67
C ASP A 15 29.53 -17.03 -10.99
N ARG A 16 29.06 -16.27 -10.00
CA ARG A 16 29.89 -15.35 -9.18
C ARG A 16 30.93 -16.09 -8.35
N ALA A 17 30.57 -17.24 -7.78
CA ALA A 17 31.50 -18.11 -7.06
C ALA A 17 32.46 -18.87 -7.98
N ARG A 18 32.23 -18.85 -9.31
CA ARG A 18 33.02 -19.56 -10.33
C ARG A 18 33.13 -21.07 -10.09
N ILE A 19 32.02 -21.69 -9.68
CA ILE A 19 31.94 -23.13 -9.44
C ILE A 19 30.97 -23.83 -10.41
N THR A 20 31.14 -25.13 -10.60
CA THR A 20 30.23 -25.96 -11.39
C THR A 20 28.99 -26.36 -10.56
N GLN A 21 27.95 -26.87 -11.22
CA GLN A 21 26.77 -27.39 -10.54
C GLN A 21 27.12 -28.55 -9.58
N ASP A 22 28.07 -29.40 -9.96
CA ASP A 22 28.56 -30.50 -9.12
C ASP A 22 29.29 -29.99 -7.86
N GLN A 23 30.12 -28.96 -8.02
CA GLN A 23 30.80 -28.33 -6.88
C GLN A 23 29.81 -27.65 -5.93
N MET A 24 28.83 -26.91 -6.47
CA MET A 24 27.76 -26.31 -5.66
C MET A 24 26.94 -27.39 -4.93
N ALA A 25 26.64 -28.51 -5.61
CA ALA A 25 25.92 -29.63 -5.02
C ALA A 25 26.67 -30.23 -3.82
N LYS A 26 27.98 -30.45 -3.96
CA LYS A 26 28.86 -30.92 -2.88
C LYS A 26 28.91 -29.95 -1.70
N LEU A 27 29.10 -28.66 -1.97
CA LEU A 27 29.15 -27.63 -0.93
C LEU A 27 27.80 -27.48 -0.22
N ALA A 28 26.70 -27.57 -0.95
CA ALA A 28 25.36 -27.46 -0.39
C ALA A 28 24.92 -28.74 0.33
N GLY A 29 25.48 -29.91 0.03
CA GLY A 29 25.01 -31.21 0.53
C GLY A 29 23.75 -31.67 -0.20
N THR A 30 23.78 -31.68 -1.54
CA THR A 30 22.69 -32.14 -2.42
C THR A 30 23.28 -32.82 -3.66
N SER A 31 22.44 -33.30 -4.59
CA SER A 31 22.91 -33.87 -5.87
C SER A 31 23.08 -32.81 -6.96
N GLN A 32 23.98 -33.05 -7.92
CA GLN A 32 24.13 -32.20 -9.11
C GLN A 32 22.83 -32.16 -9.93
N SER A 33 22.12 -33.29 -10.05
CA SER A 33 20.82 -33.35 -10.72
C SER A 33 19.77 -32.45 -10.06
N ALA A 34 19.79 -32.33 -8.73
CA ALA A 34 18.90 -31.42 -8.02
C ALA A 34 19.26 -29.95 -8.32
N ILE A 35 20.54 -29.59 -8.31
CA ILE A 35 20.98 -28.23 -8.70
C ILE A 35 20.57 -27.91 -10.13
N ALA A 36 20.76 -28.85 -11.07
CA ALA A 36 20.35 -28.67 -12.47
C ALA A 36 18.84 -28.45 -12.61
N ALA A 37 18.02 -29.24 -11.91
CA ALA A 37 16.56 -29.07 -11.91
C ALA A 37 16.12 -27.71 -11.33
N TYR A 38 16.81 -27.21 -10.28
CA TYR A 38 16.55 -25.88 -9.75
C TYR A 38 16.98 -24.76 -10.71
N GLU A 39 18.15 -24.86 -11.34
CA GLU A 39 18.63 -23.84 -12.29
C GLU A 39 17.84 -23.80 -13.61
N ALA A 40 17.25 -24.94 -14.01
CA ALA A 40 16.37 -25.02 -15.18
C ALA A 40 14.95 -24.48 -14.90
N GLY A 41 14.55 -24.35 -13.63
CA GLY A 41 13.19 -23.98 -13.23
C GLY A 41 12.21 -25.16 -13.18
N ASP A 42 12.65 -26.38 -13.46
CA ASP A 42 11.84 -27.61 -13.39
C ASP A 42 11.40 -27.94 -11.96
N ARG A 43 12.13 -27.41 -10.97
CA ARG A 43 11.83 -27.54 -9.55
C ARG A 43 12.08 -26.21 -8.86
N GLU A 44 11.21 -25.82 -7.93
CA GLU A 44 11.43 -24.66 -7.06
C GLU A 44 12.01 -25.10 -5.70
N PRO A 45 13.10 -24.47 -5.23
CA PRO A 45 13.62 -24.73 -3.90
C PRO A 45 12.77 -23.99 -2.85
N SER A 46 12.52 -24.63 -1.71
CA SER A 46 11.99 -23.89 -0.56
C SER A 46 13.00 -22.83 -0.10
N VAL A 47 12.52 -21.77 0.56
CA VAL A 47 13.39 -20.69 1.08
C VAL A 47 14.56 -21.22 1.93
N PRO A 48 14.39 -22.20 2.83
CA PRO A 48 15.52 -22.79 3.55
C PRO A 48 16.54 -23.49 2.66
N VAL A 49 16.08 -24.19 1.61
CA VAL A 49 16.95 -24.88 0.64
C VAL A 49 17.73 -23.87 -0.19
N LEU A 50 17.06 -22.83 -0.68
CA LEU A 50 17.68 -21.72 -1.42
C LEU A 50 18.74 -21.02 -0.56
N LYS A 51 18.40 -20.65 0.68
CA LYS A 51 19.32 -20.03 1.63
C LYS A 51 20.57 -20.89 1.86
N ARG A 52 20.41 -22.20 2.03
CA ARG A 52 21.52 -23.15 2.21
C ARG A 52 22.44 -23.18 0.98
N MET A 53 21.87 -23.28 -0.23
CA MET A 53 22.66 -23.32 -1.48
C MET A 53 23.41 -22.01 -1.72
N LEU A 54 22.77 -20.86 -1.50
CA LEU A 54 23.41 -19.55 -1.61
C LEU A 54 24.54 -19.41 -0.57
N SER A 55 24.31 -19.82 0.67
CA SER A 55 25.33 -19.80 1.74
C SER A 55 26.53 -20.67 1.40
N ALA A 56 26.30 -21.84 0.79
CA ALA A 56 27.36 -22.74 0.34
C ALA A 56 28.26 -22.13 -0.75
N THR A 57 27.80 -21.08 -1.42
CA THR A 57 28.58 -20.31 -2.41
C THR A 57 29.15 -19.00 -1.87
N GLY A 58 29.08 -18.78 -0.56
CA GLY A 58 29.54 -17.55 0.08
C GLY A 58 28.58 -16.36 -0.05
N HIS A 59 27.34 -16.60 -0.48
CA HIS A 59 26.32 -15.56 -0.63
C HIS A 59 25.30 -15.62 0.51
N ARG A 60 24.79 -14.46 0.94
CA ARG A 60 23.70 -14.36 1.91
C ARG A 60 22.40 -14.06 1.17
N LEU A 61 21.35 -14.84 1.42
CA LEU A 61 20.00 -14.47 1.01
C LEU A 61 19.45 -13.41 1.96
N VAL A 62 19.11 -12.24 1.43
CA VAL A 62 18.34 -11.20 2.11
C VAL A 62 16.95 -11.21 1.49
N LEU A 63 15.94 -11.40 2.33
CA LEU A 63 14.54 -11.27 1.95
C LEU A 63 14.03 -10.02 2.64
N ASP A 64 13.39 -9.16 1.86
CA ASP A 64 12.73 -7.97 2.37
C ASP A 64 11.35 -7.85 1.73
N ILE A 65 10.48 -7.06 2.36
CA ILE A 65 9.16 -6.73 1.85
C ILE A 65 9.16 -5.24 1.59
N GLU A 66 9.04 -4.87 0.32
CA GLU A 66 8.89 -3.48 -0.09
C GLU A 66 7.41 -3.19 -0.38
N PRO A 67 6.93 -1.96 -0.13
CA PRO A 67 5.59 -1.55 -0.54
C PRO A 67 5.47 -1.68 -2.06
N ASP A 68 4.38 -2.29 -2.52
CA ASP A 68 4.07 -2.32 -3.95
C ASP A 68 3.65 -0.92 -4.40
N VAL A 69 4.62 -0.20 -4.99
CA VAL A 69 4.47 1.15 -5.53
C VAL A 69 3.52 1.23 -6.73
N ALA A 70 3.09 0.10 -7.28
CA ALA A 70 2.05 0.08 -8.32
C ALA A 70 0.65 0.38 -7.76
N VAL A 71 0.46 0.29 -6.44
CA VAL A 71 -0.81 0.58 -5.78
C VAL A 71 -0.66 1.84 -4.93
N TYR A 72 -1.33 2.91 -5.33
CA TYR A 72 -1.38 4.16 -4.57
C TYR A 72 -2.43 4.05 -3.45
N ARG A 73 -1.96 3.88 -2.21
CA ARG A 73 -2.79 3.63 -1.02
C ARG A 73 -3.11 4.93 -0.28
N LEU A 74 -4.00 4.81 0.70
CA LEU A 74 -4.37 5.92 1.56
C LEU A 74 -3.19 6.41 2.44
N ALA A 75 -2.24 5.52 2.76
CA ALA A 75 -0.99 5.87 3.46
C ALA A 75 -0.05 6.71 2.58
N ASP A 76 0.01 6.41 1.28
CA ASP A 76 0.79 7.17 0.31
C ASP A 76 0.19 8.57 0.13
N LEU A 77 -1.15 8.65 0.01
CA LEU A 77 -1.88 9.92 0.01
C LEU A 77 -1.57 10.78 1.25
N ALA A 78 -1.54 10.19 2.45
CA ALA A 78 -1.23 10.94 3.67
C ALA A 78 0.21 11.49 3.67
N THR A 79 1.16 10.72 3.13
CA THR A 79 2.55 11.15 2.98
C THR A 79 2.64 12.34 2.01
N ASP A 80 1.96 12.29 0.87
CA ASP A 80 1.97 13.40 -0.09
C ASP A 80 1.26 14.65 0.48
N ILE A 81 0.20 14.46 1.24
CA ILE A 81 -0.51 15.52 1.96
C ILE A 81 0.39 16.17 3.03
N SER A 82 1.23 15.40 3.74
CA SER A 82 2.12 15.92 4.78
C SER A 82 3.34 16.65 4.20
N GLN A 83 3.78 16.26 3.01
CA GLN A 83 4.83 16.97 2.26
C GLN A 83 4.34 18.26 1.60
N THR A 84 3.02 18.40 1.42
CA THR A 84 2.41 19.63 0.91
C THR A 84 2.19 20.62 2.05
N ASP A 85 2.66 21.86 1.88
CA ASP A 85 2.53 22.92 2.89
C ASP A 85 1.07 23.07 3.39
N ILE A 86 0.91 23.07 4.71
CA ILE A 86 -0.38 23.05 5.42
C ILE A 86 -1.32 24.20 5.01
N THR A 87 -0.77 25.34 4.56
CA THR A 87 -1.54 26.50 4.10
C THR A 87 -2.24 26.26 2.77
N HIS A 88 -1.75 25.32 1.95
CA HIS A 88 -2.29 25.01 0.62
C HIS A 88 -3.41 23.95 0.68
N THR A 89 -4.51 24.30 1.37
CA THR A 89 -5.66 23.39 1.54
C THR A 89 -6.23 22.90 0.21
N GLU A 90 -6.30 23.75 -0.82
CA GLU A 90 -6.82 23.36 -2.15
C GLU A 90 -5.93 22.32 -2.85
N SER A 91 -4.60 22.46 -2.76
CA SER A 91 -3.66 21.49 -3.33
C SER A 91 -3.76 20.14 -2.61
N ARG A 92 -3.90 20.15 -1.28
CA ARG A 92 -4.08 18.93 -0.48
C ARG A 92 -5.42 18.25 -0.80
N LEU A 93 -6.50 19.02 -0.98
CA LEU A 93 -7.79 18.48 -1.44
C LEU A 93 -7.73 17.90 -2.85
N ARG A 94 -6.93 18.49 -3.75
CA ARG A 94 -6.72 17.93 -5.09
C ARG A 94 -6.15 16.52 -5.03
N LEU A 95 -5.12 16.28 -4.21
CA LEU A 95 -4.56 14.94 -3.99
C LEU A 95 -5.62 13.95 -3.52
N VAL A 96 -6.49 14.37 -2.59
CA VAL A 96 -7.60 13.54 -2.10
C VAL A 96 -8.57 13.16 -3.22
N PHE A 97 -8.97 14.12 -4.04
CA PHE A 97 -9.89 13.84 -5.16
C PHE A 97 -9.25 12.99 -6.25
N GLU A 98 -7.96 13.20 -6.53
CA GLU A 98 -7.19 12.33 -7.44
C GLU A 98 -7.13 10.89 -6.93
N PHE A 99 -6.88 10.69 -5.63
CA PHE A 99 -6.92 9.37 -5.00
C PHE A 99 -8.31 8.73 -5.09
N LEU A 100 -9.38 9.46 -4.78
CA LEU A 100 -10.74 8.94 -4.82
C LEU A 100 -11.15 8.53 -6.24
N ARG A 101 -10.70 9.28 -7.26
CA ARG A 101 -10.91 8.92 -8.66
C ARG A 101 -10.15 7.64 -9.03
N GLY A 102 -8.87 7.56 -8.69
CA GLY A 102 -8.07 6.35 -8.91
C GLY A 102 -8.67 5.12 -8.22
N ALA A 103 -9.16 5.25 -6.99
CA ALA A 103 -9.82 4.18 -6.25
C ALA A 103 -11.16 3.70 -6.85
N GLN A 104 -11.77 4.49 -7.74
CA GLN A 104 -12.98 4.10 -8.48
C GLN A 104 -12.63 3.46 -9.83
N ASP A 105 -11.59 3.94 -10.49
CA ASP A 105 -11.17 3.51 -11.82
C ASP A 105 -10.31 2.24 -11.78
N ASP A 106 -9.44 2.13 -10.78
CA ASP A 106 -8.56 0.98 -10.60
C ASP A 106 -9.36 -0.13 -9.87
N GLU A 107 -9.41 -1.35 -10.42
CA GLU A 107 -10.04 -2.53 -9.77
C GLU A 107 -9.23 -3.02 -8.53
N VAL A 108 -8.63 -2.10 -7.78
CA VAL A 108 -7.87 -2.38 -6.56
C VAL A 108 -8.85 -2.60 -5.41
N PRO A 109 -8.79 -3.74 -4.72
CA PRO A 109 -9.67 -3.99 -3.57
C PRO A 109 -9.50 -2.94 -2.47
N ALA A 110 -10.61 -2.43 -1.93
CA ALA A 110 -10.60 -1.43 -0.85
C ALA A 110 -9.74 -1.84 0.36
N VAL A 111 -9.72 -3.14 0.69
CA VAL A 111 -8.87 -3.68 1.76
C VAL A 111 -7.39 -3.41 1.54
N LEU A 112 -6.92 -3.36 0.28
CA LEU A 112 -5.52 -3.08 -0.04
C LEU A 112 -5.23 -1.58 0.03
N LEU A 113 -6.16 -0.74 -0.42
CA LEU A 113 -6.05 0.72 -0.34
C LEU A 113 -5.95 1.22 1.10
N THR A 114 -6.57 0.51 2.04
CA THR A 114 -6.62 0.86 3.47
C THR A 114 -5.78 -0.04 4.37
N ALA A 115 -4.98 -0.94 3.80
CA ALA A 115 -4.24 -1.97 4.56
C ALA A 115 -3.18 -1.38 5.49
N VAL A 116 -2.56 -0.28 5.07
CA VAL A 116 -1.51 0.40 5.82
C VAL A 116 -2.12 1.61 6.51
N GLU A 117 -1.89 1.72 7.81
CA GLU A 117 -2.30 2.89 8.57
C GLU A 117 -1.53 4.13 8.08
N PRO A 118 -2.23 5.21 7.70
CA PRO A 118 -1.56 6.45 7.34
C PRO A 118 -0.93 7.14 8.55
N GLU A 119 0.31 7.62 8.41
CA GLU A 119 0.89 8.54 9.40
C GLU A 119 0.08 9.85 9.48
N SER A 120 0.26 10.62 10.57
CA SER A 120 -0.41 11.92 10.70
C SER A 120 0.08 12.89 9.64
N THR A 121 -0.85 13.60 9.03
CA THR A 121 -0.57 14.64 8.04
C THR A 121 -0.13 15.97 8.66
N GLY A 122 -0.14 16.07 10.00
CA GLY A 122 0.06 17.31 10.74
C GLY A 122 -1.15 18.26 10.72
N ASP A 123 -2.28 17.82 10.16
CA ASP A 123 -3.54 18.58 10.14
C ASP A 123 -4.72 17.64 10.45
N ASP A 124 -5.29 17.79 11.65
CA ASP A 124 -6.40 16.96 12.15
C ASP A 124 -7.56 16.87 11.16
N ARG A 125 -7.78 17.91 10.34
CA ARG A 125 -8.83 17.94 9.31
C ARG A 125 -8.62 16.87 8.25
N PHE A 126 -7.38 16.72 7.79
CA PHE A 126 -7.03 15.73 6.79
C PHE A 126 -6.90 14.34 7.43
N ASP A 127 -6.43 14.24 8.67
CA ASP A 127 -6.39 12.95 9.38
C ASP A 127 -7.80 12.39 9.58
N ALA A 128 -8.78 13.23 9.91
CA ALA A 128 -10.19 12.85 9.99
C ALA A 128 -10.80 12.51 8.62
N LEU A 129 -10.40 13.24 7.57
CA LEU A 129 -10.81 12.96 6.20
C LEU A 129 -10.30 11.59 5.71
N LEU A 130 -9.05 11.24 6.00
CA LEU A 130 -8.49 9.92 5.68
C LEU A 130 -9.27 8.79 6.39
N GLY A 131 -9.58 8.97 7.68
CA GLY A 131 -10.42 8.01 8.41
C GLY A 131 -11.83 7.88 7.83
N ALA A 132 -12.42 8.98 7.36
CA ALA A 132 -13.71 8.97 6.69
C ALA A 132 -13.66 8.22 5.36
N ILE A 133 -12.64 8.47 4.53
CA ILE A 133 -12.43 7.81 3.24
C ILE A 133 -12.23 6.31 3.42
N ALA A 134 -11.39 5.89 4.36
CA ALA A 134 -11.15 4.46 4.61
C ALA A 134 -12.44 3.71 4.94
N GLU A 135 -13.24 4.24 5.87
CA GLU A 135 -14.53 3.63 6.17
C GLU A 135 -15.48 3.65 4.99
N ASP A 136 -15.58 4.78 4.28
CA ASP A 136 -16.49 4.91 3.15
C ASP A 136 -16.16 3.88 2.07
N LEU A 137 -14.89 3.78 1.68
CA LEU A 137 -14.42 2.77 0.72
C LEU A 137 -14.72 1.36 1.21
N CYS A 138 -14.40 1.04 2.47
CA CYS A 138 -14.64 -0.30 3.01
C CYS A 138 -16.12 -0.68 3.02
N VAL A 139 -16.98 0.22 3.51
CA VAL A 139 -18.43 -0.02 3.63
C VAL A 139 -19.07 -0.19 2.25
N HIS A 140 -18.73 0.65 1.27
CA HIS A 140 -19.28 0.51 -0.08
C HIS A 140 -18.84 -0.78 -0.77
N ASN A 141 -17.67 -1.31 -0.43
CA ASN A 141 -17.13 -2.56 -0.96
C ASN A 141 -17.46 -3.80 -0.09
N GLY A 142 -18.31 -3.65 0.93
CA GLY A 142 -18.75 -4.77 1.78
C GLY A 142 -17.64 -5.37 2.66
N VAL A 143 -16.58 -4.62 2.95
CA VAL A 143 -15.48 -5.04 3.83
C VAL A 143 -15.51 -4.26 5.14
N VAL A 144 -15.00 -4.87 6.21
CA VAL A 144 -14.95 -4.23 7.53
C VAL A 144 -13.87 -3.14 7.52
N PRO A 145 -14.18 -1.90 7.95
CA PRO A 145 -13.19 -0.84 8.05
C PRO A 145 -12.04 -1.22 9.00
N PRO A 146 -10.81 -0.78 8.71
CA PRO A 146 -9.67 -1.04 9.60
C PRO A 146 -9.85 -0.30 10.93
N THR A 147 -9.30 -0.88 12.01
CA THR A 147 -9.46 -0.34 13.37
C THR A 147 -8.86 1.05 13.53
N TRP A 148 -7.74 1.32 12.85
CA TRP A 148 -7.09 2.64 12.88
C TRP A 148 -8.02 3.76 12.39
N ALA A 149 -8.95 3.46 11.47
CA ALA A 149 -9.92 4.45 10.97
C ALA A 149 -10.95 4.85 12.04
N LEU A 150 -11.07 4.06 13.12
CA LEU A 150 -11.98 4.26 14.24
C LEU A 150 -11.32 4.92 15.45
N GLU A 151 -10.02 5.20 15.40
CA GLU A 151 -9.31 5.86 16.49
C GLU A 151 -9.70 7.33 16.63
N ASP A 152 -9.68 7.84 17.87
CA ASP A 152 -10.06 9.22 18.20
C ASP A 152 -9.26 10.27 17.42
N SER A 153 -8.02 9.96 17.04
CA SER A 153 -7.15 10.78 16.18
C SER A 153 -7.74 11.05 14.79
N ARG A 154 -8.75 10.27 14.37
CA ARG A 154 -9.47 10.41 13.09
C ARG A 154 -10.80 11.14 13.25
N PHE A 155 -11.07 11.79 14.38
CA PHE A 155 -12.32 12.52 14.63
C PHE A 155 -12.04 13.97 14.99
N LEU A 156 -12.74 14.89 14.33
CA LEU A 156 -12.69 16.30 14.68
C LEU A 156 -13.61 16.62 15.86
N HIS A 157 -13.11 17.44 16.79
CA HIS A 157 -13.95 18.05 17.82
C HIS A 157 -14.90 19.11 17.27
N ASN A 158 -14.52 19.79 16.18
CA ASN A 158 -15.32 20.83 15.54
C ASN A 158 -15.56 20.49 14.07
N ALA A 159 -16.78 20.73 13.59
CA ALA A 159 -17.13 20.45 12.21
C ALA A 159 -16.27 21.28 11.23
N TRP A 160 -15.58 20.60 10.32
CA TRP A 160 -14.85 21.20 9.21
C TRP A 160 -15.72 21.18 7.94
N TRP A 161 -15.98 22.37 7.41
CA TRP A 161 -16.69 22.56 6.14
C TRP A 161 -15.68 22.63 5.01
N VAL A 162 -15.61 21.58 4.20
CA VAL A 162 -14.63 21.50 3.09
C VAL A 162 -14.87 22.61 2.08
N SER A 163 -16.14 22.92 1.78
CA SER A 163 -16.51 24.07 0.96
C SER A 163 -16.92 25.28 1.81
N THR A 164 -16.49 26.47 1.38
CA THR A 164 -16.92 27.75 1.96
C THR A 164 -18.21 28.29 1.35
N LEU A 165 -18.65 27.74 0.20
CA LEU A 165 -19.85 28.22 -0.50
C LEU A 165 -21.13 27.88 0.29
N PRO A 166 -22.04 28.84 0.53
CA PRO A 166 -23.27 28.59 1.30
C PRO A 166 -24.14 27.47 0.73
N SER A 167 -24.27 27.41 -0.60
CA SER A 167 -25.01 26.35 -1.31
C SER A 167 -24.37 24.98 -1.10
N ALA A 168 -23.04 24.88 -1.13
CA ALA A 168 -22.33 23.63 -0.90
C ALA A 168 -22.48 23.16 0.56
N ARG A 169 -22.45 24.09 1.53
CA ARG A 169 -22.71 23.76 2.95
C ARG A 169 -24.12 23.22 3.17
N ALA A 170 -25.13 23.80 2.51
CA ALA A 170 -26.50 23.31 2.57
C ALA A 170 -26.62 21.88 2.00
N ARG A 171 -25.94 21.59 0.89
CA ARG A 171 -25.89 20.23 0.32
C ARG A 171 -25.19 19.24 1.27
N ALA A 172 -24.01 19.60 1.79
CA ALA A 172 -23.27 18.78 2.75
C ALA A 172 -24.08 18.47 4.02
N LEU A 173 -24.87 19.42 4.53
CA LEU A 173 -25.78 19.18 5.66
C LEU A 173 -26.76 18.04 5.38
N LEU A 174 -27.31 17.99 4.16
CA LEU A 174 -28.31 17.01 3.77
C LEU A 174 -27.68 15.67 3.37
N HIS A 175 -26.64 15.69 2.55
CA HIS A 175 -26.16 14.50 1.84
C HIS A 175 -24.75 14.03 2.21
N ALA A 176 -24.09 14.62 3.22
CA ALA A 176 -22.82 14.09 3.70
C ALA A 176 -22.94 12.60 4.07
N PRO A 177 -22.05 11.74 3.56
CA PRO A 177 -22.03 10.34 3.97
C PRO A 177 -21.82 10.20 5.48
N ALA A 178 -22.36 9.14 6.08
CA ALA A 178 -22.31 8.92 7.53
C ALA A 178 -20.87 8.82 8.05
N SER A 179 -19.99 8.17 7.29
CA SER A 179 -18.53 8.03 7.52
C SER A 179 -17.83 9.39 7.68
N PHE A 180 -18.17 10.37 6.85
CA PHE A 180 -17.62 11.73 6.90
C PHE A 180 -18.29 12.55 8.01
N ARG A 181 -19.63 12.55 8.06
CA ARG A 181 -20.41 13.34 9.02
C ARG A 181 -20.05 12.99 10.47
N ARG A 182 -19.87 11.70 10.79
CA ARG A 182 -19.53 11.26 12.17
C ARG A 182 -18.13 11.68 12.62
N ARG A 183 -17.24 12.05 11.70
CA ARG A 183 -15.89 12.58 11.97
C ARG A 183 -15.81 14.10 11.93
N GLY A 184 -16.95 14.79 11.81
CA GLY A 184 -17.00 16.24 11.68
C GLY A 184 -16.56 16.75 10.31
N VAL A 185 -16.40 15.88 9.31
CA VAL A 185 -16.05 16.29 7.94
C VAL A 185 -17.32 16.53 7.14
N MET A 186 -17.58 17.80 6.81
CA MET A 186 -18.79 18.21 6.10
C MET A 186 -18.48 18.43 4.61
N ILE A 187 -18.78 17.41 3.82
CA ILE A 187 -18.65 17.37 2.36
C ILE A 187 -19.90 16.74 1.74
N ASP A 188 -20.32 17.23 0.57
CA ASP A 188 -21.45 16.65 -0.15
C ASP A 188 -21.06 15.33 -0.82
N ARG A 189 -21.97 14.35 -0.88
CA ARG A 189 -21.68 13.09 -1.56
C ARG A 189 -21.33 13.30 -3.03
N SER A 190 -21.95 14.25 -3.73
CA SER A 190 -21.61 14.46 -5.15
C SER A 190 -20.17 14.91 -5.33
N ASP A 191 -19.64 15.69 -4.40
CA ASP A 191 -18.28 16.22 -4.48
C ASP A 191 -17.21 15.12 -4.30
N LEU A 192 -17.59 13.94 -3.76
CA LEU A 192 -16.71 12.76 -3.65
C LEU A 192 -16.71 11.88 -4.90
N VAL A 193 -17.74 11.98 -5.74
CA VAL A 193 -17.91 11.15 -6.97
C VAL A 193 -17.75 11.95 -8.25
N SER A 194 -17.80 13.28 -8.16
CA SER A 194 -17.81 14.18 -9.31
C SER A 194 -16.70 15.19 -9.18
N THR A 195 -15.50 14.87 -9.65
CA THR A 195 -14.52 15.81 -10.23
C THR A 195 -13.52 15.04 -11.07
#